data_AF-A0A645H6Z9-F1
#
_entry.id   AF-A0A645H6Z9-F1
#
_cell.length_a   1.000
_cell.length_b   1.000
_cell.length_c   1.000
_cell.angle_alpha   90.00
_cell.angle_beta   90.00
_cell.angle_gamma   90.00
#
_symmetry.space_group_name_H-M   'P 1'
#
loop_
_entity.id
_entity.type
_entity.pdbx_description
1 polymer ?
#
loop_
_entity_poly.entity_id
_entity_poly.type
_entity_poly.pdbx_seq_one_letter_code
_entity_poly.pdbx_strand_id
1 'polypeptide(L)'
;MDVIDALILRYFVDFKDSTRMDKEEIGDKVYYWLKYDGIREELPILSLKKDTIYRRLRNMVRGGILVHETVKENGVYSYYGIGSNFVNLISDFNSKPSEKNPEPYGNKSVTHTEINPEQKINLLKDPSTKDLNNIYSLVVSYLNEKEPLGT
;
A
#
# COMPACT_ATOMS: atom_id res chain seq x y z
N MET A 1 -9.50 16.22 7.59
CA MET A 1 -8.83 14.91 7.68
C MET A 1 -7.37 15.12 7.38
N ASP A 2 -6.49 14.41 8.06
CA ASP A 2 -5.06 14.31 7.71
C ASP A 2 -4.70 12.87 7.26
N VAL A 3 -3.41 12.63 6.97
CA VAL A 3 -2.90 11.33 6.54
C VAL A 3 -3.15 10.24 7.60
N ILE A 4 -3.09 10.58 8.88
CA ILE A 4 -3.32 9.62 9.97
C ILE A 4 -4.78 9.19 9.99
N ASP A 5 -5.70 10.12 9.82
CA ASP A 5 -7.14 9.81 9.70
C ASP A 5 -7.39 8.87 8.50
N ALA A 6 -6.73 9.12 7.37
CA ALA A 6 -6.83 8.29 6.18
C ALA A 6 -6.30 6.86 6.42
N LEU A 7 -5.18 6.71 7.14
CA LEU A 7 -4.64 5.39 7.48
C LEU A 7 -5.55 4.60 8.42
N ILE A 8 -6.13 5.26 9.44
CA ILE A 8 -7.11 4.62 10.33
C ILE A 8 -8.36 4.22 9.54
N LEU A 9 -8.85 5.08 8.66
CA LEU A 9 -10.00 4.78 7.81
C LEU A 9 -9.70 3.61 6.86
N ARG A 10 -8.51 3.58 6.27
CA ARG A 10 -8.08 2.51 5.36
C ARG A 10 -8.04 1.18 6.09
N TYR A 11 -7.42 1.13 7.27
CA TYR A 11 -7.44 -0.02 8.16
C TYR A 11 -8.88 -0.51 8.41
N PHE A 12 -9.77 0.40 8.82
CA PHE A 12 -11.17 0.04 9.06
C PHE A 12 -11.85 -0.56 7.82
N VAL A 13 -11.71 0.07 6.65
CA VAL A 13 -12.34 -0.38 5.41
C VAL A 13 -11.78 -1.72 4.93
N ASP A 14 -10.47 -1.93 5.05
CA ASP A 14 -9.82 -3.17 4.61
C ASP A 14 -10.23 -4.37 5.47
N PHE A 15 -10.51 -4.15 6.76
CA PHE A 15 -10.81 -5.25 7.70
C PHE A 15 -12.28 -5.43 8.05
N LYS A 16 -13.15 -4.43 7.83
CA LYS A 16 -14.58 -4.56 8.16
C LYS A 16 -15.25 -5.71 7.40
N ASP A 17 -14.89 -5.95 6.15
CA ASP A 17 -15.49 -7.04 5.34
C ASP A 17 -14.77 -8.38 5.55
N SER A 18 -13.73 -8.41 6.39
CA SER A 18 -13.04 -9.62 6.80
C SER A 18 -13.69 -10.23 8.04
N THR A 19 -13.39 -11.49 8.36
CA THR A 19 -13.83 -12.15 9.60
C THR A 19 -13.05 -11.69 10.84
N ARG A 20 -12.20 -10.65 10.73
CA ARG A 20 -11.32 -10.18 11.81
C ARG A 20 -11.96 -9.13 12.72
N MET A 21 -13.10 -8.57 12.35
CA MET A 21 -13.86 -7.63 13.18
C MET A 21 -15.23 -8.20 13.54
N ASP A 22 -15.55 -8.17 14.83
CA ASP A 22 -16.91 -8.47 15.28
C ASP A 22 -17.86 -7.43 14.71
N LYS A 23 -19.01 -7.89 14.20
CA LYS A 23 -20.03 -7.04 13.60
C LYS A 23 -21.37 -7.23 14.30
N GLU A 24 -22.16 -6.19 14.30
CA GLU A 24 -23.48 -6.16 14.93
C GLU A 24 -24.47 -5.46 14.00
N GLU A 25 -25.66 -6.03 13.90
CA GLU A 25 -26.78 -5.44 13.17
C GLU A 25 -27.58 -4.57 14.14
N ILE A 26 -27.51 -3.25 13.96
CA ILE A 26 -28.19 -2.28 14.81
C ILE A 26 -29.19 -1.53 13.94
N GLY A 27 -30.45 -1.93 14.03
CA GLY A 27 -31.49 -1.52 13.08
C GLY A 27 -31.23 -2.09 11.68
N ASP A 28 -31.32 -1.25 10.65
CA ASP A 28 -31.12 -1.66 9.24
C ASP A 28 -29.66 -1.49 8.77
N LYS A 29 -28.71 -1.38 9.69
CA LYS A 29 -27.30 -1.11 9.38
C LYS A 29 -26.37 -2.05 10.12
N VAL A 30 -25.33 -2.47 9.41
CA VAL A 30 -24.23 -3.26 9.97
C VAL A 30 -23.18 -2.30 10.52
N TYR A 31 -22.77 -2.54 11.76
CA TYR A 31 -21.66 -1.85 12.40
C TYR A 31 -20.58 -2.86 12.79
N TYR A 32 -19.35 -2.38 12.94
CA TYR A 32 -18.18 -3.19 13.25
C TYR A 32 -17.50 -2.65 14.50
N TRP A 33 -17.15 -3.55 15.42
CA TRP A 33 -16.47 -3.18 16.65
C TRP A 33 -15.01 -2.82 16.36
N LEU A 34 -14.66 -1.56 16.62
CA LEU A 34 -13.32 -1.05 16.37
C LEU A 34 -12.53 -0.88 17.68
N LYS A 35 -11.72 -1.90 18.02
CA LYS A 35 -10.82 -1.87 19.19
C LYS A 35 -9.68 -0.88 18.97
N TYR A 36 -9.51 0.07 19.88
CA TYR A 36 -8.40 1.03 19.81
C TYR A 36 -7.03 0.37 19.99
N ASP A 37 -6.95 -0.70 20.79
CA ASP A 37 -5.70 -1.46 20.91
C ASP A 37 -5.38 -2.22 19.62
N GLY A 38 -6.38 -2.74 18.91
CA GLY A 38 -6.18 -3.35 17.58
C GLY A 38 -5.56 -2.37 16.57
N ILE A 39 -6.02 -1.11 16.56
CA ILE A 39 -5.41 -0.07 15.71
C ILE A 39 -3.94 0.18 16.11
N ARG A 40 -3.61 0.15 17.41
CA ARG A 40 -2.24 0.39 17.88
C ARG A 40 -1.30 -0.76 17.53
N GLU A 41 -1.82 -1.99 17.59
CA GLU A 41 -1.07 -3.21 17.26
C GLU A 41 -0.82 -3.33 15.75
N GLU A 42 -1.82 -2.97 14.93
CA GLU A 42 -1.75 -3.09 13.47
C GLU A 42 -1.08 -1.88 12.81
N LEU A 43 -1.15 -0.69 13.43
CA LEU A 43 -0.50 0.54 12.97
C LEU A 43 0.52 1.08 14.00
N PRO A 44 1.52 0.28 14.41
CA PRO A 44 2.43 0.65 15.50
C PRO A 44 3.33 1.85 15.13
N ILE A 45 3.63 2.02 13.83
CA ILE A 45 4.41 3.15 13.31
C ILE A 45 3.77 4.51 13.63
N LEU A 46 2.45 4.56 13.82
CA LEU A 46 1.74 5.79 14.14
C LEU A 46 1.86 6.18 15.62
N SER A 47 2.28 5.25 16.50
CA SER A 47 2.51 5.49 17.93
C SER A 47 1.36 6.25 18.63
N LEU A 48 0.11 5.92 18.28
CA LEU A 48 -1.07 6.64 18.73
C LEU A 48 -1.50 6.25 20.14
N LYS A 49 -1.95 7.24 20.91
CA LYS A 49 -2.67 7.04 22.18
C LYS A 49 -4.15 6.75 21.91
N LYS A 50 -4.80 6.01 22.81
CA LYS A 50 -6.25 5.71 22.74
C LYS A 50 -7.11 6.98 22.56
N ASP A 51 -6.83 8.03 23.33
CA ASP A 51 -7.52 9.33 23.22
C ASP A 51 -7.37 9.97 21.82
N THR A 52 -6.18 9.82 21.22
CA THR A 52 -5.93 10.36 19.87
C THR A 52 -6.73 9.59 18.82
N ILE A 53 -6.79 8.27 18.92
CA ILE A 53 -7.61 7.42 18.04
C ILE A 53 -9.09 7.82 18.17
N TYR A 54 -9.60 7.92 19.41
CA TYR A 54 -10.97 8.35 19.67
C TYR A 54 -11.29 9.71 19.02
N ARG A 55 -10.45 10.73 19.23
CA ARG A 55 -10.67 12.07 18.67
C ARG A 55 -10.68 12.07 17.14
N ARG A 56 -9.83 11.25 16.51
CA ARG A 56 -9.75 11.09 15.05
C ARG A 56 -10.99 10.40 14.49
N LEU A 57 -11.41 9.27 15.08
CA LEU A 57 -12.66 8.59 14.73
C LEU A 57 -13.86 9.52 14.88
N ARG A 58 -13.93 10.26 15.99
CA ARG A 58 -14.99 11.25 16.23
C ARG A 58 -15.01 12.35 15.17
N ASN A 59 -13.85 12.83 14.72
CA ASN A 59 -13.78 13.82 13.64
C ASN A 59 -14.30 13.26 12.31
N MET A 60 -14.02 12.00 11.98
CA MET A 60 -14.57 11.34 10.80
C MET A 60 -16.09 11.15 10.89
N VAL A 61 -16.61 10.83 12.09
CA VAL A 61 -18.06 10.78 12.34
C VAL A 61 -18.71 12.15 12.14
N ARG A 62 -18.12 13.21 12.69
CA ARG A 62 -18.60 14.59 12.47
C ARG A 62 -18.58 15.00 11.00
N GLY A 63 -17.62 14.47 10.22
CA GLY A 63 -17.54 14.67 8.77
C GLY A 63 -18.51 13.80 7.96
N GLY A 64 -19.31 12.94 8.60
CA GLY A 64 -20.23 12.02 7.92
C GLY A 64 -19.53 10.91 7.13
N ILE A 65 -18.22 10.70 7.36
CA ILE A 65 -17.43 9.66 6.70
C ILE A 65 -17.69 8.31 7.39
N LEU A 66 -17.84 8.34 8.71
CA LEU A 66 -18.24 7.20 9.53
C LEU A 66 -19.55 7.50 10.24
N VAL A 67 -20.25 6.45 10.65
CA VAL A 67 -21.30 6.49 11.68
C VAL A 67 -20.81 5.72 12.90
N HIS A 68 -21.33 6.06 14.09
CA HIS A 68 -20.88 5.46 15.34
C HIS A 68 -22.05 5.12 16.25
N GLU A 69 -22.00 3.93 16.85
CA GLU A 69 -22.92 3.46 17.86
C GLU A 69 -22.16 2.98 19.10
N THR A 70 -22.76 3.19 20.28
CA THR A 70 -22.22 2.70 21.55
C THR A 70 -23.11 1.61 22.09
N VAL A 71 -22.59 0.38 22.11
CA VAL A 71 -23.29 -0.79 22.64
C VAL A 71 -22.81 -1.03 24.07
N LYS A 72 -23.76 -1.24 24.99
CA LYS A 72 -23.49 -1.45 26.41
C LYS A 72 -24.02 -2.81 26.86
N GLU A 73 -23.27 -3.87 26.57
CA GLU A 73 -23.62 -5.24 26.96
C GLU A 73 -22.44 -5.86 27.72
N ASN A 74 -22.48 -5.89 29.05
CA ASN A 74 -21.35 -6.33 29.90
C ASN A 74 -20.02 -5.60 29.65
N GLY A 75 -20.09 -4.40 29.08
CA GLY A 75 -18.96 -3.58 28.68
C GLY A 75 -19.46 -2.32 27.97
N VAL A 76 -18.53 -1.52 27.44
CA VAL A 76 -18.87 -0.39 26.55
C VAL A 76 -18.04 -0.56 25.28
N TYR A 77 -18.73 -0.72 24.16
CA TYR A 77 -18.12 -1.02 22.87
C TYR A 77 -18.43 0.09 21.87
N SER A 78 -17.40 0.54 21.16
CA SER A 78 -17.52 1.54 20.10
C SER A 78 -17.60 0.85 18.75
N TYR A 79 -18.79 0.86 18.19
CA TYR A 79 -19.11 0.30 16.89
C TYR A 79 -19.12 1.40 15.84
N TYR A 80 -18.60 1.10 14.66
CA TYR A 80 -18.51 2.04 13.55
C TYR A 80 -19.04 1.44 12.26
N GLY A 81 -19.67 2.27 11.44
CA GLY A 81 -20.15 1.92 10.11
C GLY A 81 -19.73 2.98 9.09
N ILE A 82 -19.98 2.70 7.81
CA ILE A 82 -19.71 3.66 6.73
C ILE A 82 -20.79 4.75 6.74
N GLY A 83 -20.34 6.01 6.73
CA GLY A 83 -21.21 7.18 6.61
C GLY A 83 -21.50 7.55 5.15
N SER A 84 -22.53 8.36 4.94
CA SER A 84 -22.96 8.75 3.58
C SER A 84 -21.88 9.49 2.79
N ASN A 85 -21.02 10.27 3.46
CA ASN A 85 -19.98 11.07 2.80
C ASN A 85 -18.75 10.25 2.40
N PHE A 86 -18.67 8.97 2.77
CA PHE A 86 -17.59 8.09 2.33
C PHE A 86 -17.50 7.96 0.81
N VAL A 87 -18.65 8.00 0.10
CA VAL A 87 -18.70 7.90 -1.36
C VAL A 87 -17.87 8.99 -2.05
N ASN A 88 -17.80 10.19 -1.46
CA ASN A 88 -17.04 11.31 -1.98
C ASN A 88 -15.53 11.09 -1.89
N LEU A 89 -15.06 10.16 -1.05
CA LEU A 89 -13.64 9.81 -0.94
C LEU A 89 -13.20 8.81 -2.02
N ILE A 90 -14.14 8.04 -2.57
CA ILE A 90 -13.88 6.99 -3.56
C ILE A 90 -14.36 7.36 -4.97
N SER A 91 -15.13 8.44 -5.13
CA SER A 91 -15.67 8.89 -6.41
C SER A 91 -14.57 9.26 -7.41
N ASP A 92 -13.49 9.90 -6.95
CA ASP A 92 -12.43 10.40 -7.81
C ASP A 92 -11.55 9.27 -8.36
N PHE A 93 -11.45 8.14 -7.66
CA PHE A 93 -10.71 6.95 -8.10
C PHE A 93 -11.36 6.23 -9.29
N ASN A 94 -12.67 6.41 -9.49
CA ASN A 94 -13.39 5.79 -10.60
C ASN A 94 -13.43 6.69 -11.84
N SER A 95 -12.92 7.93 -11.75
CA SER A 95 -12.66 8.72 -12.94
C SER A 95 -11.45 8.10 -13.67
N LYS A 96 -11.60 7.80 -14.96
CA LYS A 96 -10.47 7.34 -15.77
C LYS A 96 -9.31 8.32 -15.56
N PRO A 97 -8.08 7.85 -15.29
CA PRO A 97 -6.95 8.76 -15.18
C PRO A 97 -6.91 9.59 -16.46
N SER A 98 -7.05 10.90 -16.32
CA SER A 98 -6.78 11.80 -17.42
C SER A 98 -5.31 11.60 -17.76
N GLU A 99 -5.00 10.91 -18.85
CA GLU A 99 -3.68 10.87 -19.50
C GLU A 99 -3.32 12.28 -20.03
N LYS A 100 -3.40 13.30 -19.18
CA LYS A 100 -2.76 14.57 -19.46
C LYS A 100 -1.31 14.34 -19.16
N ASN A 101 -0.59 13.92 -20.21
CA ASN A 101 0.85 14.01 -20.26
C ASN A 101 1.22 15.43 -19.77
N PRO A 102 2.04 15.58 -18.71
CA PRO A 102 2.41 16.91 -18.24
C PRO A 102 2.96 17.70 -19.42
N GLU A 103 2.53 18.95 -19.56
CA GLU A 103 3.17 19.83 -20.54
C GLU A 103 4.67 19.87 -20.22
N PRO A 104 5.54 19.62 -21.20
CA PRO A 104 6.97 19.59 -20.95
C PRO A 104 7.41 20.96 -20.44
N TYR A 105 7.69 21.06 -19.15
CA TYR A 105 8.26 22.25 -18.55
C TYR A 105 9.77 22.21 -18.76
N GLY A 106 10.22 22.86 -19.82
CA GLY A 106 11.63 22.96 -20.18
C GLY A 106 11.82 23.73 -21.47
N ASN A 107 12.85 24.57 -21.52
CA ASN A 107 13.24 25.31 -22.72
C ASN A 107 13.43 24.32 -23.88
N LYS A 108 12.95 24.68 -25.08
CA LYS A 108 13.11 23.90 -26.32
C LYS A 108 14.58 23.52 -26.50
N SER A 109 14.96 22.31 -26.08
CA SER A 109 16.25 21.76 -26.46
C SER A 109 16.12 21.36 -27.92
N VAL A 110 17.01 21.88 -28.74
CA VAL A 110 17.16 21.52 -30.15
C VAL A 110 17.26 20.01 -30.24
N THR A 111 16.52 19.41 -31.18
CA THR A 111 16.60 17.97 -31.47
C THR A 111 18.04 17.65 -31.88
N HIS A 112 18.84 17.18 -30.94
CA HIS A 112 20.09 16.52 -31.27
C HIS A 112 19.71 15.12 -31.73
N THR A 113 19.92 14.85 -33.02
CA THR A 113 20.05 13.48 -33.54
C THR A 113 20.86 12.66 -32.56
N GLU A 114 20.39 11.45 -32.24
CA GLU A 114 21.09 10.48 -31.39
C GLU A 114 22.47 10.15 -31.99
N ILE A 115 23.46 10.98 -31.68
CA ILE A 115 24.85 10.57 -31.68
C ILE A 115 25.05 9.97 -30.31
N ASN A 116 25.00 8.64 -30.25
CA ASN A 116 25.40 7.83 -29.11
C ASN A 116 26.68 8.40 -28.51
N PRO A 117 26.65 9.03 -27.31
CA PRO A 117 27.89 9.36 -26.65
C PRO A 117 28.43 8.02 -26.16
N GLU A 118 29.44 7.47 -26.84
CA GLU A 118 30.20 6.35 -26.31
C GLU A 118 30.58 6.69 -24.87
N GLN A 119 29.96 6.00 -23.92
CA GLN A 119 30.27 6.16 -22.52
C GLN A 119 31.69 5.62 -22.34
N LYS A 120 32.68 6.52 -22.29
CA LYS A 120 34.06 6.19 -21.96
C LYS A 120 34.18 5.96 -20.46
N ILE A 121 33.50 4.94 -19.94
CA ILE A 121 33.64 4.47 -18.58
C ILE A 121 34.91 3.61 -18.47
N ASN A 122 35.87 4.02 -17.63
CA ASN A 122 37.01 3.18 -17.24
C ASN A 122 36.60 2.15 -16.17
N LEU A 123 35.49 1.43 -16.37
CA LEU A 123 34.99 0.43 -15.42
C LEU A 123 35.56 -0.99 -15.64
N LEU A 124 36.37 -1.16 -16.68
CA LEU A 124 36.94 -2.45 -17.12
C LEU A 124 38.47 -2.51 -16.95
N LYS A 125 39.00 -1.81 -15.94
CA LYS A 125 40.45 -1.85 -15.65
C LYS A 125 40.84 -2.98 -14.70
N ASP A 126 39.88 -3.67 -14.12
CA ASP A 126 40.11 -4.88 -13.34
C ASP A 126 40.02 -6.12 -14.26
N PRO A 127 41.10 -6.91 -14.43
CA PRO A 127 41.10 -8.11 -15.28
C PRO A 127 40.25 -9.26 -14.72
N SER A 128 39.74 -9.14 -13.48
CA SER A 128 39.01 -10.18 -12.77
C SER A 128 37.66 -10.59 -13.42
N THR A 129 37.03 -9.70 -14.19
CA THR A 129 35.70 -9.98 -14.79
C THR A 129 35.76 -10.47 -16.24
N LYS A 130 36.94 -10.78 -16.79
CA LYS A 130 37.12 -11.00 -18.23
C LYS A 130 36.73 -12.39 -18.75
N ASP A 131 36.36 -13.35 -17.93
CA ASP A 131 36.10 -14.71 -18.42
C ASP A 131 34.69 -15.22 -18.12
N LEU A 132 33.69 -14.51 -18.66
CA LEU A 132 32.32 -15.04 -18.75
C LEU A 132 32.27 -16.36 -19.55
N ASN A 133 33.15 -16.50 -20.55
CA ASN A 133 33.24 -17.70 -21.39
C ASN A 133 33.70 -18.94 -20.61
N ASN A 134 34.50 -18.76 -19.55
CA ASN A 134 34.98 -19.85 -18.71
C ASN A 134 33.86 -20.40 -17.81
N ILE A 135 33.00 -19.53 -17.26
CA ILE A 135 31.88 -19.95 -16.40
C ILE A 135 30.89 -20.82 -17.18
N TYR A 136 30.52 -20.43 -18.40
CA TYR A 136 29.61 -21.23 -19.23
C TYR A 136 30.20 -22.62 -19.54
N SER A 137 31.49 -22.69 -19.88
CA SER A 137 32.15 -23.98 -20.15
C SER A 137 32.18 -24.89 -18.92
N LEU A 138 32.42 -24.34 -17.73
CA LEU A 138 32.51 -25.10 -16.49
C LEU A 138 31.16 -25.70 -16.06
N VAL A 139 30.08 -24.94 -16.23
CA VAL A 139 28.73 -25.42 -15.92
C VAL A 139 28.31 -26.54 -16.88
N VAL A 140 28.62 -26.39 -18.18
CA VAL A 140 28.30 -27.42 -19.19
C VAL A 140 29.08 -28.72 -18.91
N SER A 141 30.37 -28.66 -18.58
CA SER A 141 31.14 -29.86 -18.24
C SER A 141 30.61 -30.57 -16.99
N TYR A 142 30.21 -29.82 -15.96
CA TYR A 142 29.68 -30.40 -14.72
C TYR A 142 28.36 -31.13 -14.94
N LEU A 143 27.46 -30.55 -15.75
CA LEU A 143 26.17 -31.17 -16.06
C LEU A 143 26.34 -32.46 -16.87
N ASN A 144 27.28 -32.47 -17.82
CA ASN A 144 27.57 -33.65 -18.63
C ASN A 144 28.21 -34.81 -17.83
N GLU A 145 28.92 -34.52 -16.73
CA GLU A 145 29.43 -35.56 -15.81
C GLU A 145 28.36 -36.11 -14.85
N LYS A 146 27.28 -35.37 -14.63
CA LYS A 146 26.23 -35.72 -13.64
C LYS A 146 25.07 -36.51 -14.22
N GLU A 147 25.00 -36.66 -15.54
CA GLU A 147 24.10 -37.65 -16.13
C GLU A 147 24.75 -39.04 -16.09
N PRO A 148 24.25 -39.99 -15.27
CA PRO A 148 24.66 -41.37 -15.41
C PRO A 148 24.21 -41.85 -16.79
N LEU A 149 25.15 -42.40 -17.57
CA LEU A 149 24.88 -43.13 -18.81
C LEU A 149 23.72 -44.09 -18.54
N GLY A 150 22.56 -43.76 -19.11
CA GLY A 150 21.41 -44.65 -19.14
C GLY A 150 21.76 -45.84 -20.02
N THR A 151 22.17 -46.93 -19.36
CA THR A 151 22.11 -48.31 -19.86
C THR A 151 21.79 -49.23 -18.70
#